data_AF-A0A075FMI0-F1
#
_entry.id   AF-A0A075FMI0-F1
#
_cell.length_a   1.000
_cell.length_b   1.000
_cell.length_c   1.000
_cell.angle_alpha   90.00
_cell.angle_beta   90.00
_cell.angle_gamma   90.00
#
_symmetry.space_group_name_H-M   'P 1'
#
loop_
_entity.id
_entity.type
_entity.pdbx_description
1 polymer ?
#
loop_
_entity_poly.entity_id
_entity_poly.type
_entity_poly.pdbx_seq_one_letter_code
_entity_poly.pdbx_strand_id
1 'polypeptide(L)'
;MPLLNSTILRLNEITTSVQNKNSLSDGDETVIKQIFKEINENGEVYDVDEIEAWFKNEGSWDNKLVRNRITNISHYQQSKYEQTKNFV
;
A
#
# COMPACT_ATOMS: atom_id res chain seq x y z
N MET A 1 -7.25 12.26 4.58
CA MET A 1 -7.61 11.91 5.99
C MET A 1 -6.36 11.27 6.59
N PRO A 2 -5.95 11.59 7.83
CA PRO A 2 -4.74 10.99 8.37
C PRO A 2 -4.85 9.47 8.40
N LEU A 3 -3.77 8.78 8.05
CA LEU A 3 -3.71 7.32 8.09
C LEU A 3 -3.94 6.81 9.52
N LEU A 4 -4.69 5.72 9.65
CA LEU A 4 -4.84 5.03 10.92
C LEU A 4 -3.50 4.43 11.34
N ASN A 5 -3.27 4.34 12.66
CA ASN A 5 -2.05 3.74 13.20
C ASN A 5 -1.88 2.28 12.74
N SER A 6 -2.97 1.53 12.61
CA SER A 6 -2.96 0.16 12.10
C SER A 6 -2.52 0.11 10.63
N THR A 7 -3.00 1.02 9.79
CA THR A 7 -2.53 1.19 8.42
C THR A 7 -1.04 1.52 8.39
N ILE A 8 -0.56 2.44 9.23
CA ILE A 8 0.87 2.80 9.32
C ILE A 8 1.75 1.58 9.68
N LEU A 9 1.30 0.74 10.61
CA LEU A 9 2.02 -0.50 10.96
C LEU A 9 2.17 -1.43 9.75
N ARG A 10 1.11 -1.57 8.93
CA ARG A 10 1.15 -2.35 7.69
C ARG A 10 2.09 -1.75 6.63
N LEU A 11 2.19 -0.43 6.55
CA LEU A 11 3.16 0.22 5.66
C LEU A 11 4.62 0.01 6.12
N ASN A 12 4.85 -0.05 7.43
CA ASN A 12 6.15 -0.45 7.99
C ASN A 12 6.51 -1.89 7.65
N GLU A 13 5.53 -2.81 7.62
CA GLU A 13 5.73 -4.19 7.16
C GLU A 13 6.24 -4.22 5.72
N ILE A 14 5.64 -3.45 4.80
CA ILE A 14 6.12 -3.31 3.41
C ILE A 14 7.58 -2.85 3.39
N THR A 15 7.91 -1.81 4.17
CA THR A 15 9.26 -1.21 4.24
C THR A 15 10.31 -2.18 4.79
N THR A 16 9.89 -3.12 5.63
CA THR A 16 10.76 -4.14 6.23
C THR A 16 10.91 -5.36 5.32
N SER A 17 9.85 -5.76 4.61
CA SER A 17 9.85 -6.91 3.70
C SER A 17 10.58 -6.61 2.40
N VAL A 18 10.35 -5.44 1.80
CA VAL A 18 10.94 -5.08 0.49
C VAL A 18 12.36 -4.56 0.66
N GLN A 19 13.33 -5.37 0.25
CA GLN A 19 14.75 -5.01 0.36
C GLN A 19 15.19 -4.02 -0.71
N ASN A 20 14.76 -4.22 -1.97
CA ASN A 20 15.12 -3.35 -3.09
C ASN A 20 14.05 -2.31 -3.36
N LYS A 21 14.22 -1.11 -2.78
CA LYS A 21 13.29 0.02 -2.93
C LYS A 21 13.47 0.80 -4.25
N ASN A 22 14.41 0.37 -5.10
CA ASN A 22 14.64 0.95 -6.42
C ASN A 22 13.97 0.18 -7.56
N SER A 23 13.61 -1.08 -7.33
CA SER A 23 12.88 -1.92 -8.29
C SER A 23 12.17 -3.05 -7.56
N LEU A 24 10.86 -3.16 -7.75
CA LEU A 24 10.05 -4.24 -7.16
C LEU A 24 10.17 -5.51 -7.99
N SER A 25 10.39 -6.65 -7.34
CA SER A 25 10.21 -7.97 -7.92
C SER A 25 8.72 -8.39 -7.90
N ASP A 26 8.38 -9.45 -8.63
CA ASP A 26 7.04 -10.05 -8.56
C ASP A 26 6.68 -10.52 -7.15
N GLY A 27 7.68 -10.96 -6.38
CA GLY A 27 7.53 -11.33 -4.97
C GLY A 27 7.18 -10.13 -4.10
N ASP A 28 7.91 -9.02 -4.27
CA ASP A 28 7.63 -7.76 -3.54
C ASP A 28 6.21 -7.27 -3.85
N GLU A 29 5.82 -7.27 -5.12
CA GLU A 29 4.46 -6.87 -5.50
C GLU A 29 3.39 -7.78 -4.90
N THR A 30 3.66 -9.08 -4.79
CA THR A 30 2.74 -10.03 -4.18
C THR A 30 2.55 -9.73 -2.69
N VAL A 31 3.63 -9.44 -1.97
CA VAL A 31 3.58 -9.03 -0.55
C VAL A 31 2.80 -7.73 -0.39
N ILE A 32 3.11 -6.71 -1.20
CA ILE A 32 2.43 -5.41 -1.15
C ILE A 32 0.92 -5.58 -1.43
N LYS A 33 0.55 -6.37 -2.44
CA LYS A 33 -0.87 -6.66 -2.77
C LYS A 33 -1.58 -7.31 -1.59
N GLN A 34 -0.94 -8.28 -0.93
CA GLN A 34 -1.52 -8.99 0.21
C GLN A 34 -1.73 -8.05 1.41
N ILE A 35 -0.76 -7.18 1.71
CA ILE A 35 -0.87 -6.23 2.80
C ILE A 35 -2.02 -5.24 2.58
N PHE A 36 -2.15 -4.65 1.39
CA PHE A 36 -3.27 -3.74 1.12
C PHE A 36 -4.62 -4.44 1.11
N LYS A 37 -4.67 -5.70 0.65
CA LYS A 37 -5.88 -6.53 0.75
C LYS A 37 -6.31 -6.68 2.22
N GLU A 38 -5.38 -6.99 3.12
CA GLU A 38 -5.68 -7.13 4.56
C GLU A 38 -6.14 -5.81 5.21
N ILE A 39 -5.54 -4.68 4.82
CA ILE A 39 -6.00 -3.35 5.28
C ILE A 39 -7.48 -3.17 4.91
N ASN A 40 -7.85 -3.41 3.65
CA ASN A 40 -9.21 -3.25 3.17
C ASN A 40 -10.19 -4.24 3.84
N GLU A 41 -9.79 -5.50 4.00
CA GLU A 41 -10.60 -6.55 4.64
C GLU A 41 -10.88 -6.26 6.12
N ASN A 42 -9.99 -5.54 6.80
CA ASN A 42 -10.20 -5.04 8.16
C ASN A 42 -11.15 -3.83 8.23
N GLY A 43 -11.67 -3.36 7.09
CA GLY A 43 -12.57 -2.21 7.01
C GLY A 43 -11.87 -0.86 7.15
N GLU A 44 -10.54 -0.83 7.03
CA GLU A 44 -9.77 0.40 7.05
C GLU A 44 -9.84 1.09 5.70
N VAL A 45 -10.10 2.39 5.71
CA VAL A 45 -10.13 3.23 4.51
C VAL A 45 -8.93 4.17 4.58
N TYR A 46 -8.20 4.26 3.47
CA TYR A 46 -7.10 5.20 3.30
C TYR A 46 -7.31 6.06 2.05
N ASP A 47 -6.69 7.22 2.07
CA ASP A 47 -6.54 8.06 0.90
C ASP A 47 -5.26 7.63 0.17
N VAL A 48 -5.34 7.43 -1.14
CA VAL A 48 -4.23 7.01 -1.98
C VAL A 48 -3.09 8.05 -1.96
N ASP A 49 -3.43 9.34 -1.88
CA ASP A 49 -2.45 10.42 -1.79
C ASP A 49 -1.68 10.39 -0.45
N GLU A 50 -2.35 9.96 0.63
CA GLU A 50 -1.72 9.80 1.95
C GLU A 50 -0.78 8.60 1.97
N ILE A 51 -1.08 7.53 1.22
CA ILE A 51 -0.15 6.41 1.02
C ILE A 51 1.12 6.88 0.31
N GLU A 52 1.00 7.62 -0.81
CA GLU A 52 2.18 8.16 -1.51
C GLU A 52 2.99 9.09 -0.60
N ALA A 53 2.30 9.99 0.11
CA ALA A 53 2.93 10.93 1.03
C ALA A 53 3.67 10.21 2.16
N TRP A 54 3.09 9.14 2.72
CA TRP A 54 3.73 8.33 3.75
C TRP A 54 5.06 7.73 3.26
N PHE A 55 5.06 7.04 2.11
CA PHE A 55 6.28 6.45 1.55
C PHE A 55 7.34 7.49 1.20
N LYS A 56 6.90 8.66 0.71
CA LYS A 56 7.78 9.79 0.43
C LYS A 56 8.43 10.32 1.72
N ASN A 57 7.67 10.42 2.81
CA ASN A 57 8.13 11.03 4.06
C ASN A 57 8.92 10.06 4.95
N GLU A 58 8.73 8.75 4.81
CA GLU A 58 9.54 7.75 5.51
C GLU A 58 11.02 7.82 5.11
N GLY A 59 11.30 8.21 3.85
CA GLY A 59 12.63 8.64 3.42
C GLY A 59 13.56 7.56 2.88
N SER A 60 13.17 6.29 2.89
CA SER A 60 13.95 5.20 2.26
C SER A 60 13.46 4.83 0.85
N TRP A 61 12.30 5.33 0.46
CA TRP A 61 11.67 5.07 -0.83
C TRP A 61 11.88 6.22 -1.82
N ASP A 62 13.12 6.46 -2.26
CA ASP A 62 13.44 7.63 -3.09
C ASP A 62 12.93 7.54 -4.54
N ASN A 63 12.82 6.33 -5.09
CA ASN A 63 12.38 6.13 -6.47
C ASN A 63 10.87 6.42 -6.63
N LYS A 64 10.55 7.53 -7.29
CA LYS A 64 9.16 7.94 -7.57
C LYS A 64 8.37 6.89 -8.35
N LEU A 65 8.98 6.19 -9.31
CA LEU A 65 8.28 5.16 -10.08
C LEU A 65 7.88 3.98 -9.19
N VAL A 66 8.73 3.60 -8.24
CA VAL A 66 8.41 2.55 -7.26
C VAL A 66 7.30 3.01 -6.32
N ARG A 67 7.36 4.24 -5.79
CA ARG A 67 6.26 4.78 -4.97
C ARG A 67 4.94 4.83 -5.73
N ASN A 68 4.95 5.27 -6.99
CA ASN A 68 3.77 5.26 -7.85
C ASN A 68 3.24 3.83 -8.06
N ARG A 69 4.13 2.84 -8.20
CA ARG A 69 3.72 1.44 -8.35
C ARG A 69 3.03 0.91 -7.11
N ILE A 70 3.55 1.20 -5.91
CA ILE A 70 2.92 0.83 -4.64
C ILE A 70 1.54 1.49 -4.51
N THR A 71 1.47 2.78 -4.83
CA THR A 71 0.23 3.58 -4.79
C THR A 71 -0.82 3.06 -5.77
N ASN A 72 -0.41 2.61 -6.96
CA ASN A 72 -1.31 1.96 -7.92
C ASN A 72 -1.82 0.61 -7.40
N ILE A 73 -0.97 -0.16 -6.69
CA ILE A 73 -1.38 -1.42 -6.07
C ILE A 73 -2.40 -1.17 -4.97
N SER A 74 -2.19 -0.17 -4.10
CA SER A 74 -3.13 0.15 -3.02
C SER A 74 -4.49 0.54 -3.57
N HIS A 75 -4.52 1.47 -4.53
CA HIS A 75 -5.74 1.90 -5.20
C HIS A 75 -6.48 0.72 -5.85
N TYR A 76 -5.77 -0.13 -6.60
CA TYR A 76 -6.38 -1.30 -7.22
C TYR A 76 -7.00 -2.26 -6.20
N GLN A 77 -6.31 -2.56 -5.09
CA GLN A 77 -6.86 -3.44 -4.06
C GLN A 77 -8.09 -2.83 -3.40
N GLN A 78 -8.07 -1.53 -3.13
CA GLN A 78 -9.21 -0.81 -2.55
C GLN A 78 -10.42 -0.86 -3.48
N SER A 79 -10.26 -0.45 -4.74
CA SER A 79 -11.35 -0.48 -5.72
C SER A 79 -11.91 -1.89 -5.92
N LYS A 80 -11.04 -2.92 -5.94
CA LYS A 80 -11.48 -4.31 -6.06
C LYS A 80 -12.30 -4.77 -4.86
N TYR A 81 -11.87 -4.43 -3.65
CA TYR A 81 -12.58 -4.76 -2.42
C TYR A 81 -13.96 -4.06 -2.37
N GLU A 82 -14.01 -2.77 -2.68
CA GLU A 82 -15.25 -1.99 -2.73
C GLU A 82 -16.23 -2.54 -3.76
N GLN A 83 -15.77 -2.87 -4.97
CA GLN A 83 -16.59 -3.53 -5.99
C GLN A 83 -17.17 -4.83 -5.45
N THR A 84 -16.34 -5.69 -4.84
CA THR A 84 -16.77 -6.99 -4.33
C THR A 84 -17.82 -6.83 -3.22
N LYS A 85 -17.60 -5.90 -2.29
CA LYS A 85 -18.55 -5.59 -1.21
C LYS A 85 -19.89 -5.09 -1.72
N ASN A 86 -19.91 -4.33 -2.82
CA ASN A 86 -21.15 -3.82 -3.41
C ASN A 86 -21.99 -4.89 -4.14
N PHE A 87 -21.45 -6.09 -4.37
CA PHE A 87 -22.15 -7.22 -4.99
C PHE A 87 -22.58 -8.31 -3.98
N VAL A 88 -22.34 -8.12 -2.68
CA VAL A 88 -22.72 -9.04 -1.59
C VAL A 88 -23.82 -8.40 -0.75
#